data_AF-A0A3P7IX79-F1
#
_entry.id   AF-A0A3P7IX79-F1
#
_cell.length_a   1.000
_cell.length_b   1.000
_cell.length_c   1.000
_cell.angle_alpha   90.00
_cell.angle_beta   90.00
_cell.angle_gamma   90.00
#
_symmetry.space_group_name_H-M   'P 1'
#
loop_
_entity.id
_entity.type
_entity.pdbx_description
1 polymer ?
#
loop_
_entity_poly.entity_id
_entity_poly.type
_entity_poly.pdbx_seq_one_letter_code
_entity_poly.pdbx_strand_id
1 'polypeptide(L)'
;MAEQASKSLQNQLKLARDMGYTEDVILTALETQKKDEEGFYTPFESTNAMLDVLNRTSARVDWSAHNGTAVDRSDHNDQRIRPSPRVALRSSSFHVRSPTTSRGENLTQLLRTFERENMKDKEAAESRIARLKTRIHDLERDTEKLKQNEREMKDRLHELENRNEFLTSEMERAEREKEQLSQTIVELQAVTDRLTLENLRNEHQAKDQKELAEHRKKQHDQQVAAMEEVNIAL
;
A
#
# COMPACT_ATOMS: atom_id res chain seq x y z
N MET A 1 -29.36 -20.51 6.52
CA MET A 1 -27.96 -20.28 6.92
C MET A 1 -27.21 -19.98 5.63
N ALA A 2 -26.91 -18.71 5.38
CA ALA A 2 -26.37 -18.27 4.09
C ALA A 2 -24.84 -18.40 4.10
N GLU A 3 -24.34 -19.17 3.13
CA GLU A 3 -22.94 -19.48 2.90
C GLU A 3 -22.08 -18.20 2.85
N GLN A 4 -21.12 -18.11 3.76
CA GLN A 4 -20.00 -17.18 3.65
C GLN A 4 -19.11 -17.63 2.49
N ALA A 5 -19.48 -17.23 1.27
CA ALA A 5 -18.55 -17.26 0.16
C ALA A 5 -17.38 -16.32 0.51
N SER A 6 -16.17 -16.88 0.60
CA SER A 6 -14.91 -16.15 0.70
C SER A 6 -14.75 -15.27 -0.54
N LYS A 7 -15.35 -14.08 -0.53
CA LYS A 7 -15.32 -13.16 -1.67
C LYS A 7 -13.93 -12.51 -1.68
N SER A 8 -13.13 -12.86 -2.70
CA SER A 8 -11.89 -12.17 -3.06
C SER A 8 -12.03 -10.65 -2.91
N LEU A 9 -10.97 -9.97 -2.44
CA LEU A 9 -10.94 -8.52 -2.25
C LEU A 9 -11.45 -7.77 -3.50
N GLN A 10 -11.11 -8.24 -4.69
CA GLN A 10 -11.57 -7.64 -5.95
C GLN A 10 -13.10 -7.63 -6.08
N ASN A 11 -13.78 -8.68 -5.60
CA ASN A 11 -15.24 -8.76 -5.62
C ASN A 11 -15.87 -7.82 -4.58
N GLN A 12 -15.21 -7.62 -3.44
CA GLN A 12 -15.64 -6.68 -2.41
C GLN A 12 -15.49 -5.23 -2.88
N LEU A 13 -14.39 -4.89 -3.54
CA LEU A 13 -14.17 -3.57 -4.13
C LEU A 13 -15.14 -3.27 -5.28
N LYS A 14 -15.40 -4.26 -6.14
CA LYS A 14 -16.42 -4.15 -7.17
C LYS A 14 -17.80 -3.89 -6.57
N LEU A 15 -18.18 -4.61 -5.51
CA LEU A 15 -19.44 -4.41 -4.80
C LEU A 15 -19.54 -3.00 -4.20
N ALA A 16 -18.46 -2.48 -3.61
CA ALA A 16 -18.44 -1.12 -3.07
C ALA A 16 -18.69 -0.06 -4.16
N ARG A 17 -18.11 -0.24 -5.36
CA ARG A 17 -18.38 0.61 -6.52
C ARG A 17 -19.83 0.47 -7.01
N ASP A 18 -20.34 -0.76 -7.12
CA ASP A 18 -21.71 -1.04 -7.54
C ASP A 18 -22.75 -0.46 -6.56
N MET A 19 -22.38 -0.29 -5.28
CA MET A 19 -23.20 0.34 -4.25
C MET A 19 -23.11 1.88 -4.22
N GLY A 20 -22.26 2.49 -5.05
CA GLY A 20 -22.17 3.94 -5.21
C GLY A 20 -21.16 4.66 -4.29
N TYR A 21 -20.27 3.93 -3.61
CA TYR A 21 -19.17 4.57 -2.88
C TYR A 21 -18.13 5.15 -3.85
N THR A 22 -17.62 6.34 -3.54
CA THR A 22 -16.58 7.00 -4.35
C THR A 22 -15.23 6.33 -4.14
N GLU A 23 -14.36 6.43 -5.15
CA GLU A 23 -13.04 5.78 -5.14
C GLU A 23 -12.17 6.26 -3.97
N ASP A 24 -12.25 7.54 -3.61
CA ASP A 24 -11.55 8.12 -2.45
C ASP A 24 -12.00 7.49 -1.12
N VAL A 25 -13.31 7.26 -0.96
CA VAL A 25 -13.90 6.63 0.24
C VAL A 25 -13.46 5.16 0.35
N ILE A 26 -13.38 4.48 -0.79
CA ILE A 26 -12.93 3.08 -0.88
C ILE A 26 -11.44 2.96 -0.55
N LEU A 27 -10.59 3.84 -1.10
CA LEU A 27 -9.15 3.86 -0.80
C LEU A 27 -8.88 4.18 0.67
N THR A 28 -9.58 5.19 1.21
CA THR A 28 -9.47 5.55 2.63
C THR A 28 -9.94 4.40 3.54
N ALA A 29 -11.00 3.68 3.14
CA ALA A 29 -11.47 2.50 3.87
C ALA A 29 -10.43 1.36 3.84
N LEU A 30 -9.78 1.14 2.70
CA LEU A 30 -8.71 0.15 2.57
C LEU A 30 -7.49 0.48 3.44
N GLU A 31 -7.11 1.75 3.56
CA GLU A 31 -6.01 2.18 4.44
C GLU A 31 -6.25 1.85 5.91
N THR A 32 -7.52 1.77 6.33
CA THR A 32 -7.87 1.36 7.71
C THR A 32 -7.81 -0.15 7.94
N GLN A 33 -7.58 -0.93 6.89
CA GLN A 33 -7.55 -2.38 6.95
C GLN A 33 -6.16 -2.91 7.29
N LYS A 34 -6.12 -4.12 7.88
CA LYS A 34 -4.87 -4.85 8.10
C LYS A 34 -4.24 -5.26 6.78
N LYS A 35 -2.97 -4.89 6.63
CA LYS A 35 -2.10 -5.40 5.58
C LYS A 35 -1.49 -6.73 6.03
N ASP A 36 -1.33 -7.66 5.09
CA ASP A 36 -0.61 -8.91 5.32
C ASP A 36 0.87 -8.67 5.62
N GLU A 37 1.60 -9.71 6.04
CA GLU A 37 3.04 -9.64 6.32
C GLU A 37 3.88 -9.18 5.11
N GLU A 38 3.30 -9.27 3.92
CA GLU A 38 3.86 -8.84 2.63
C GLU A 38 3.39 -7.42 2.20
N GLY A 39 2.56 -6.75 3.02
CA GLY A 39 2.11 -5.37 2.80
C GLY A 39 0.87 -5.22 1.90
N PHE A 40 0.27 -6.33 1.44
CA PHE A 40 -0.95 -6.32 0.62
C PHE A 40 -2.22 -6.20 1.45
N TYR A 41 -3.28 -5.59 0.89
CA TYR A 41 -4.59 -5.51 1.56
C TYR A 41 -5.29 -6.87 1.55
N THR A 42 -5.81 -7.27 2.70
CA THR A 42 -6.62 -8.48 2.85
C THR A 42 -8.07 -8.24 2.43
N PRO A 43 -8.86 -9.27 2.10
CA PRO A 43 -10.32 -9.14 2.04
C PRO A 43 -10.92 -8.80 3.41
N PHE A 44 -12.01 -8.05 3.43
CA PHE A 44 -12.78 -7.80 4.66
C PHE A 44 -13.37 -9.10 5.19
N GLU A 45 -13.39 -9.25 6.52
CA GLU A 45 -13.90 -10.44 7.21
C GLU A 45 -15.37 -10.77 6.84
N SER A 46 -16.15 -9.76 6.48
CA SER A 46 -17.49 -9.94 5.92
C SER A 46 -17.92 -8.72 5.10
N THR A 47 -18.95 -8.89 4.27
CA THR A 47 -19.61 -7.77 3.58
C THR A 47 -20.09 -6.71 4.57
N ASN A 48 -20.60 -7.10 5.75
CA ASN A 48 -21.07 -6.15 6.74
C ASN A 48 -19.92 -5.34 7.35
N ALA A 49 -18.78 -5.98 7.63
CA ALA A 49 -17.58 -5.29 8.11
C ALA A 49 -17.06 -4.26 7.09
N MET A 50 -17.09 -4.61 5.80
CA MET A 50 -16.76 -3.68 4.72
C MET A 50 -17.71 -2.47 4.71
N LEU A 51 -19.02 -2.69 4.81
CA LEU A 51 -20.01 -1.62 4.81
C LEU A 51 -19.92 -0.72 6.04
N ASP A 52 -19.61 -1.27 7.21
CA ASP A 52 -19.40 -0.49 8.44
C ASP A 52 -18.22 0.47 8.29
N VAL A 53 -17.12 0.02 7.69
CA VAL A 53 -15.94 0.85 7.43
C VAL A 53 -16.25 1.91 6.37
N LEU A 54 -16.87 1.54 5.26
CA LEU A 54 -17.24 2.46 4.18
C LEU A 54 -18.23 3.54 4.65
N ASN A 55 -19.19 3.19 5.51
CA ASN A 55 -20.12 4.18 6.07
C ASN A 55 -19.42 5.14 7.04
N ARG A 56 -18.44 4.66 7.82
CA ARG A 56 -17.63 5.52 8.71
C ARG A 56 -16.75 6.48 7.92
N THR A 57 -16.12 6.00 6.83
CA THR A 57 -15.26 6.84 5.98
C THR A 57 -16.09 7.80 5.15
N SER A 58 -17.22 7.37 4.57
CA SER A 58 -18.14 8.24 3.85
C SER A 58 -18.67 9.37 4.75
N ALA A 59 -19.09 9.05 5.98
CA ALA A 59 -19.50 10.08 6.93
C ALA A 59 -18.36 11.06 7.23
N ARG A 60 -17.12 10.57 7.46
CA ARG A 60 -15.96 11.44 7.69
C ARG A 60 -15.61 12.33 6.50
N VAL A 61 -15.77 11.85 5.28
CA VAL A 61 -15.51 12.63 4.06
C VAL A 61 -16.51 13.78 3.93
N ASP A 62 -17.79 13.56 4.26
CA ASP A 62 -18.80 14.63 4.28
C ASP A 62 -18.52 15.70 5.35
N TRP A 63 -17.98 15.32 6.51
CA TRP A 63 -17.51 16.25 7.54
C TRP A 63 -16.21 16.98 7.16
N SER A 64 -15.35 16.35 6.35
CA SER A 64 -14.07 16.91 5.93
C SER A 64 -14.19 17.86 4.72
N ALA A 65 -15.17 17.64 3.84
CA ALA A 65 -15.46 18.53 2.72
C ALA A 65 -16.12 19.86 3.16
N HIS A 66 -16.76 19.90 4.35
CA HIS A 66 -17.40 21.10 4.89
C HIS A 66 -16.54 21.90 5.88
N ASN A 67 -15.34 21.41 6.24
CA ASN A 67 -14.45 22.07 7.20
C ASN A 67 -13.00 22.16 6.68
N GLY A 68 -12.84 22.67 5.45
CA GLY A 68 -11.56 23.13 4.94
C GLY A 68 -11.19 24.52 5.48
N THR A 69 -10.78 24.58 6.76
CA THR A 69 -9.83 25.53 7.41
C THR A 69 -10.23 25.76 8.86
N ALA A 70 -9.59 25.04 9.79
CA ALA A 70 -9.12 25.59 11.08
C ALA A 70 -8.50 24.46 11.93
N VAL A 71 -7.18 24.57 12.11
CA VAL A 71 -6.49 24.47 13.40
C VAL A 71 -6.96 23.39 14.38
N ASP A 72 -6.10 22.37 14.47
CA ASP A 72 -5.85 21.52 15.64
C ASP A 72 -6.19 22.19 16.99
N ARG A 73 -7.08 21.57 17.77
CA ARG A 73 -6.96 21.56 19.23
C ARG A 73 -7.75 20.41 19.86
N SER A 74 -7.00 19.60 20.60
CA SER A 74 -7.45 18.59 21.55
C SER A 74 -8.44 19.13 22.60
N ASP A 75 -9.28 18.20 23.03
CA ASP A 75 -10.18 18.16 24.18
C ASP A 75 -9.90 19.14 25.32
N HIS A 76 -10.94 19.89 25.70
CA HIS A 76 -11.37 19.98 27.10
C HIS A 76 -12.89 20.15 27.18
N ASN A 77 -13.51 19.06 27.62
CA ASN A 77 -14.83 19.00 28.22
C ASN A 77 -14.85 19.91 29.46
N ASP A 78 -15.53 21.06 29.39
CA ASP A 78 -16.17 21.77 30.51
C ASP A 78 -16.53 23.20 30.06
N GLN A 79 -17.83 23.52 29.96
CA GLN A 79 -18.43 24.57 30.81
C GLN A 79 -19.90 24.86 30.49
N ARG A 80 -20.67 24.57 31.53
CA ARG A 80 -22.04 24.96 31.86
C ARG A 80 -22.48 26.35 31.38
N ILE A 81 -23.70 26.34 30.88
CA ILE A 81 -24.67 27.42 30.71
C ILE A 81 -24.73 28.32 31.97
N ARG A 82 -24.49 29.63 31.78
CA ARG A 82 -24.97 30.85 32.51
C ARG A 82 -24.96 30.86 34.06
N PRO A 83 -24.51 31.97 34.69
CA PRO A 83 -25.44 33.09 34.88
C PRO A 83 -24.87 34.50 34.73
N SER A 84 -25.77 35.41 34.35
CA SER A 84 -25.63 36.87 34.46
C SER A 84 -25.61 37.33 35.92
N PRO A 85 -24.75 38.29 36.32
CA PRO A 85 -24.97 39.12 37.50
C PRO A 85 -25.30 40.57 37.07
N ARG A 86 -26.53 41.01 37.35
CA ARG A 86 -26.91 41.88 38.49
C ARG A 86 -26.28 43.29 38.48
N VAL A 87 -27.10 44.24 38.01
CA VAL A 87 -27.43 45.53 38.64
C VAL A 87 -26.40 46.07 39.64
N ALA A 88 -25.63 47.07 39.23
CA ALA A 88 -24.97 47.99 40.16
C ALA A 88 -25.87 49.22 40.35
N LEU A 89 -26.66 49.23 41.43
CA LEU A 89 -27.26 50.45 41.96
C LEU A 89 -26.31 51.06 42.99
N ARG A 90 -26.04 52.36 42.77
CA ARG A 90 -25.87 53.43 43.77
C ARG A 90 -24.52 53.65 44.47
N SER A 91 -24.00 54.84 44.17
CA SER A 91 -23.54 55.87 45.10
C SER A 91 -22.33 55.55 45.98
N SER A 92 -21.20 56.18 45.68
CA SER A 92 -20.17 56.49 46.67
C SER A 92 -19.71 57.93 46.54
N SER A 93 -19.87 58.66 47.63
CA SER A 93 -19.54 60.06 47.84
C SER A 93 -18.03 60.30 47.70
N PHE A 94 -17.65 61.30 46.91
CA PHE A 94 -16.32 61.89 46.98
C PHE A 94 -16.23 62.79 48.23
N HIS A 95 -15.97 62.18 49.39
CA HIS A 95 -15.24 62.88 50.44
C HIS A 95 -13.77 62.48 50.33
N VAL A 96 -13.05 63.17 49.46
CA VAL A 96 -11.58 63.19 49.47
C VAL A 96 -11.16 63.92 50.76
N ARG A 97 -10.95 63.16 51.84
CA ARG A 97 -10.05 63.63 52.89
C ARG A 97 -8.65 63.62 52.29
N SER A 98 -8.05 64.79 52.16
CA SER A 98 -6.65 64.95 51.77
C SER A 98 -5.78 64.05 52.65
N PRO A 99 -4.94 63.18 52.08
CA PRO A 99 -3.90 62.53 52.84
C PRO A 99 -2.95 63.62 53.34
N THR A 100 -2.81 63.78 54.66
CA THR A 100 -1.70 64.52 55.26
C THR A 100 -0.43 63.67 55.19
N THR A 101 -0.12 63.10 54.02
CA THR A 101 1.16 62.42 53.77
C THR A 101 2.12 63.44 53.21
N SER A 102 3.30 63.51 53.83
CA SER A 102 4.35 64.44 53.41
C SER A 102 4.68 64.18 51.94
N ARG A 103 4.90 65.23 51.15
CA ARG A 103 5.30 65.12 49.73
C ARG A 103 6.46 64.14 49.52
N GLY A 104 7.35 64.00 50.51
CA GLY A 104 8.45 63.03 50.51
C GLY A 104 8.03 61.56 50.61
N GLU A 105 6.97 61.24 51.33
CA GLU A 105 6.44 59.87 51.50
C GLU A 105 5.72 59.38 50.24
N ASN A 106 4.98 60.27 49.57
CA ASN A 106 4.30 59.94 48.31
C ASN A 106 5.31 59.65 47.19
N LEU A 107 6.44 60.36 47.14
CA LEU A 107 7.52 60.13 46.18
C LEU A 107 8.20 58.77 46.42
N THR A 108 8.51 58.43 47.67
CA THR A 108 9.10 57.12 48.00
C THR A 108 8.12 55.98 47.69
N GLN A 109 6.83 56.18 47.92
CA GLN A 109 5.80 55.21 47.56
C GLN A 109 5.72 55.01 46.04
N LEU A 110 5.76 56.09 45.25
CA LEU A 110 5.74 56.02 43.79
C LEU A 110 6.98 55.33 43.22
N LEU A 111 8.18 55.63 43.75
CA LEU A 111 9.42 54.97 43.35
C LEU A 111 9.37 53.47 43.65
N ARG A 112 8.90 53.06 44.84
CA ARG A 112 8.72 51.63 45.15
C ARG A 112 7.72 50.94 44.24
N THR A 113 6.62 51.61 43.87
CA THR A 113 5.65 51.02 42.94
C THR A 113 6.23 50.86 41.55
N PHE A 114 6.99 51.85 41.08
CA PHE A 114 7.68 51.81 39.80
C PHE A 114 8.76 50.72 39.76
N GLU A 115 9.60 50.62 40.80
CA GLU A 115 10.60 49.55 40.92
C GLU A 115 9.95 48.17 40.93
N ARG A 116 8.82 48.02 41.64
CA ARG A 116 8.06 46.78 41.68
C ARG A 116 7.44 46.43 40.32
N GLU A 117 6.91 47.42 39.60
CA GLU A 117 6.37 47.23 38.26
C GLU A 117 7.48 46.87 37.26
N ASN A 118 8.62 47.57 37.30
CA ASN A 118 9.78 47.29 36.46
C ASN A 118 10.33 45.86 36.70
N MET A 119 10.35 45.40 37.95
CA MET A 119 10.72 44.01 38.26
C MET A 119 9.72 43.00 37.69
N LYS A 120 8.41 43.28 37.77
CA LYS A 120 7.38 42.41 37.17
C LYS A 120 7.51 42.34 35.65
N ASP A 121 7.77 43.46 34.98
CA ASP A 121 7.95 43.50 33.53
C ASP A 121 9.21 42.73 33.11
N LYS A 122 10.29 42.89 33.88
CA LYS A 122 11.51 42.11 33.69
C LYS A 122 11.26 40.60 33.83
N GLU A 123 10.60 40.18 34.91
CA GLU A 123 10.24 38.76 35.13
C GLU A 123 9.31 38.24 34.01
N ALA A 124 8.34 39.04 33.56
CA ALA A 124 7.45 38.67 32.47
C ALA A 124 8.21 38.52 31.14
N ALA A 125 9.18 39.40 30.86
CA ALA A 125 10.05 39.31 29.69
C ALA A 125 10.95 38.08 29.77
N GLU A 126 11.60 37.83 30.92
CA GLU A 126 12.44 36.65 31.15
C GLU A 126 11.64 35.34 31.00
N SER A 127 10.41 35.30 31.51
CA SER A 127 9.50 34.16 31.34
C SER A 127 9.16 33.91 29.86
N ARG A 128 8.91 34.96 29.08
CA ARG A 128 8.67 34.83 27.62
C ARG A 128 9.93 34.35 26.89
N ILE A 129 11.09 34.89 27.23
CA ILE A 129 12.38 34.48 26.67
C ILE A 129 12.66 33.01 26.99
N ALA A 130 12.41 32.57 28.22
CA ALA A 130 12.58 31.16 28.61
C ALA A 130 11.69 30.24 27.76
N ARG A 131 10.41 30.58 27.58
CA ARG A 131 9.49 29.82 26.69
C ARG A 131 9.98 29.78 25.24
N LEU A 132 10.45 30.91 24.71
CA LEU A 132 10.98 30.97 23.35
C LEU A 132 12.25 30.14 23.19
N LYS A 133 13.16 30.17 24.16
CA LYS A 133 14.38 29.33 24.15
C LYS A 133 14.05 27.84 24.15
N THR A 134 13.13 27.40 25.02
CA THR A 134 12.66 26.01 25.01
C THR A 134 12.07 25.64 23.65
N ARG A 135 11.21 26.52 23.09
CA ARG A 135 10.60 26.28 21.80
C ARG A 135 11.61 26.21 20.66
N ILE A 136 12.65 27.06 20.66
CA ILE A 136 13.73 27.01 19.68
C ILE A 136 14.46 25.67 19.77
N HIS A 137 14.84 25.23 20.97
CA HIS A 137 15.53 23.95 21.13
C HIS A 137 14.69 22.74 20.70
N ASP A 138 13.39 22.75 20.97
CA ASP A 138 12.51 21.69 20.50
C ASP A 138 12.39 21.69 18.96
N LEU A 139 12.25 22.88 18.35
CA LEU A 139 12.23 23.01 16.88
C LEU A 139 13.55 22.60 16.24
N GLU A 140 14.70 22.92 16.85
CA GLU A 140 16.01 22.47 16.39
C GLU A 140 16.12 20.94 16.42
N ARG A 141 15.67 20.32 17.52
CA ARG A 141 15.64 18.86 17.66
C ARG A 141 14.73 18.21 16.61
N ASP A 142 13.54 18.75 16.39
CA ASP A 142 12.60 18.23 15.40
C ASP A 142 13.11 18.42 13.98
N THR A 143 13.79 19.54 13.70
CA THR A 143 14.46 19.79 12.41
C THR A 143 15.54 18.74 12.14
N GLU A 144 16.36 18.41 13.14
CA GLU A 144 17.41 17.40 12.97
C GLU A 144 16.83 16.00 12.75
N LYS A 145 15.76 15.63 13.47
CA LYS A 145 15.03 14.38 13.21
C LYS A 145 14.46 14.33 11.80
N LEU A 146 13.86 15.42 11.32
CA LEU A 146 13.33 15.49 9.96
C LEU A 146 14.44 15.32 8.92
N LYS A 147 15.59 15.96 9.10
CA LYS A 147 16.75 15.79 8.22
C LYS A 147 17.30 14.36 8.22
N GLN A 148 17.32 13.71 9.39
CA GLN A 148 17.74 12.32 9.50
C GLN A 148 16.76 11.40 8.75
N ASN A 149 15.45 11.57 8.97
CA ASN A 149 14.42 10.81 8.27
C ASN A 149 14.47 11.03 6.75
N GLU A 150 14.71 12.26 6.30
CA GLU A 150 14.87 12.58 4.88
C GLU A 150 16.04 11.82 4.25
N ARG A 151 17.17 11.74 4.96
CA ARG A 151 18.34 10.94 4.52
C ARG A 151 18.01 9.46 4.44
N GLU A 152 17.40 8.90 5.47
CA GLU A 152 17.01 7.47 5.48
C GLU A 152 16.02 7.13 4.36
N MET A 153 15.07 8.03 4.08
CA MET A 153 14.12 7.84 2.98
C MET A 153 14.81 7.91 1.62
N LYS A 154 15.77 8.82 1.44
CA LYS A 154 16.58 8.91 0.21
C LYS A 154 17.42 7.66 0.01
N ASP A 155 18.06 7.15 1.06
CA ASP A 155 18.87 5.94 0.99
C ASP A 155 18.03 4.71 0.63
N ARG A 156 16.85 4.56 1.26
CA ARG A 156 15.89 3.49 0.92
C ARG A 156 15.36 3.60 -0.51
N LEU A 157 15.08 4.81 -0.97
CA LEU A 157 14.61 5.05 -2.33
C LEU A 157 15.69 4.62 -3.33
N HIS A 158 16.94 4.99 -3.09
CA HIS A 158 18.06 4.59 -3.94
C HIS A 158 18.27 3.06 -3.94
N GLU A 159 18.15 2.41 -2.79
CA GLU A 159 18.22 0.94 -2.70
C GLU A 159 17.10 0.27 -3.52
N LEU A 160 15.87 0.80 -3.45
CA LEU A 160 14.74 0.31 -4.22
C LEU A 160 14.90 0.54 -5.72
N GLU A 161 15.44 1.68 -6.13
CA GLU A 161 15.78 1.96 -7.53
C GLU A 161 16.80 0.93 -8.05
N ASN A 162 17.90 0.73 -7.34
CA ASN A 162 18.94 -0.25 -7.71
C ASN A 162 18.36 -1.68 -7.80
N ARG A 163 17.49 -2.05 -6.85
CA ARG A 163 16.81 -3.35 -6.87
C ARG A 163 15.88 -3.49 -8.07
N ASN A 164 15.13 -2.44 -8.43
CA ASN A 164 14.24 -2.45 -9.59
C ASN A 164 15.03 -2.57 -10.89
N GLU A 165 16.16 -1.86 -11.04
CA GLU A 165 17.05 -1.97 -12.19
C GLU A 165 17.59 -3.40 -12.35
N PHE A 166 18.01 -4.01 -11.23
CA PHE A 166 18.45 -5.40 -11.21
C PHE A 166 17.34 -6.37 -11.65
N LEU A 167 16.15 -6.24 -11.05
CA LEU A 167 15.01 -7.11 -11.38
C LEU A 167 14.57 -6.96 -12.84
N THR A 168 14.61 -5.73 -13.38
CA THR A 168 14.31 -5.47 -14.79
C THR A 168 15.31 -6.19 -15.70
N SER A 169 16.59 -6.10 -15.37
CA SER A 169 17.66 -6.77 -16.13
C SER A 169 17.51 -8.29 -16.10
N GLU A 170 17.16 -8.87 -14.95
CA GLU A 170 16.90 -10.31 -14.80
C GLU A 170 15.67 -10.75 -15.60
N MET A 171 14.60 -9.95 -15.58
CA MET A 171 13.40 -10.21 -16.38
C MET A 171 13.73 -10.25 -17.87
N GLU A 172 14.45 -9.26 -18.39
CA GLU A 172 14.83 -9.24 -19.80
C GLU A 172 15.73 -10.43 -20.18
N ARG A 173 16.61 -10.88 -19.27
CA ARG A 173 17.41 -12.09 -19.49
C ARG A 173 16.52 -13.32 -19.60
N ALA A 174 15.59 -13.49 -18.68
CA ALA A 174 14.64 -14.60 -18.68
C ALA A 174 13.72 -14.58 -19.93
N GLU A 175 13.31 -13.41 -20.39
CA GLU A 175 12.54 -13.27 -21.64
C GLU A 175 13.34 -13.74 -22.86
N ARG A 176 14.61 -13.33 -22.98
CA ARG A 176 15.49 -13.80 -24.07
C ARG A 176 15.72 -15.31 -24.01
N GLU A 177 15.92 -15.88 -22.83
CA GLU A 177 16.06 -17.33 -22.65
C GLU A 177 14.78 -18.08 -23.04
N LYS A 178 13.62 -17.55 -22.65
CA LYS A 178 12.32 -18.09 -23.04
C LYS A 178 12.14 -18.08 -24.56
N GLU A 179 12.53 -17.01 -25.25
CA GLU A 179 12.48 -16.92 -26.71
C GLU A 179 13.38 -17.98 -27.37
N GLN A 180 14.61 -18.14 -26.88
CA GLN A 180 15.55 -19.15 -27.39
C GLN A 180 15.02 -20.58 -27.20
N LEU A 181 14.47 -20.88 -26.02
CA LEU A 181 13.86 -22.18 -25.74
C LEU A 181 12.62 -22.41 -26.60
N SER A 182 11.79 -21.39 -26.80
CA SER A 182 10.63 -21.46 -27.69
C SER A 182 11.05 -21.79 -29.12
N GLN A 183 12.11 -21.17 -29.63
CA GLN A 183 12.65 -21.49 -30.96
C GLN A 183 13.16 -22.93 -31.03
N THR A 184 13.91 -23.36 -30.01
CA THR A 184 14.43 -24.73 -29.92
C THR A 184 13.31 -25.77 -29.94
N ILE A 185 12.19 -25.51 -29.24
CA ILE A 185 11.01 -26.39 -29.24
C ILE A 185 10.45 -26.55 -30.65
N VAL A 186 10.31 -25.46 -31.40
CA VAL A 186 9.81 -25.48 -32.78
C VAL A 186 10.72 -26.31 -33.68
N GLU A 187 12.04 -26.12 -33.57
CA GLU A 187 13.03 -26.88 -34.35
C GLU A 187 12.98 -28.37 -34.02
N LEU A 188 12.94 -28.73 -32.72
CA LEU A 188 12.82 -30.12 -32.28
C LEU A 188 11.51 -30.77 -32.74
N GLN A 189 10.42 -30.02 -32.76
CA GLN A 189 9.14 -30.52 -33.24
C GLN A 189 9.20 -30.82 -34.75
N ALA A 190 9.79 -29.92 -35.55
CA ALA A 190 9.98 -30.16 -36.98
C ALA A 190 10.87 -31.39 -37.27
N VAL A 191 11.93 -31.59 -36.49
CA VAL A 191 12.79 -32.78 -36.59
C VAL A 191 12.02 -34.05 -36.21
N THR A 192 11.22 -33.99 -35.14
CA THR A 192 10.40 -35.11 -34.68
C THR A 192 9.37 -35.53 -35.73
N ASP A 193 8.67 -34.56 -36.33
CA ASP A 193 7.69 -34.81 -37.39
C ASP A 193 8.35 -35.45 -38.62
N ARG A 194 9.52 -34.95 -39.01
CA ARG A 194 10.29 -35.50 -40.13
C ARG A 194 10.70 -36.95 -39.88
N LEU A 195 11.25 -37.25 -38.71
CA LEU A 195 11.66 -38.62 -38.34
C LEU A 195 10.46 -39.56 -38.26
N THR A 196 9.32 -39.07 -37.79
CA THR A 196 8.08 -39.85 -37.73
C THR A 196 7.62 -40.25 -39.14
N LEU A 197 7.61 -39.32 -40.09
CA LEU A 197 7.26 -39.60 -41.48
C LEU A 197 8.24 -40.56 -42.16
N GLU A 198 9.54 -40.41 -41.89
CA GLU A 198 10.58 -41.30 -42.41
C GLU A 198 10.42 -42.73 -41.86
N ASN A 199 10.16 -42.88 -40.57
CA ASN A 199 9.92 -44.18 -39.95
C ASN A 199 8.69 -44.88 -40.55
N LEU A 200 7.58 -44.17 -40.75
CA LEU A 200 6.39 -44.74 -41.40
C LEU A 200 6.69 -45.21 -42.83
N ARG A 201 7.47 -44.45 -43.60
CA ARG A 201 7.91 -44.87 -44.95
C ARG A 201 8.77 -46.13 -44.89
N ASN A 202 9.71 -46.19 -43.97
CA ASN A 202 10.58 -47.36 -43.78
C ASN A 202 9.77 -48.59 -43.36
N GLU A 203 8.76 -48.43 -42.49
CA GLU A 203 7.87 -49.51 -42.08
C GLU A 203 7.05 -50.06 -43.26
N HIS A 204 6.47 -49.18 -44.08
CA HIS A 204 5.78 -49.59 -45.30
C HIS A 204 6.69 -50.34 -46.27
N GLN A 205 7.91 -49.82 -46.52
CA GLN A 205 8.88 -50.49 -47.40
C GLN A 205 9.30 -51.86 -46.84
N ALA A 206 9.54 -51.96 -45.53
CA ALA A 206 9.89 -53.23 -44.89
C ALA A 206 8.75 -54.26 -45.02
N LYS A 207 7.50 -53.80 -44.90
CA LYS A 207 6.32 -54.65 -45.11
C LYS A 207 6.22 -55.14 -46.55
N ASP A 208 6.36 -54.26 -47.53
CA ASP A 208 6.31 -54.62 -48.96
C ASP A 208 7.43 -55.62 -49.31
N GLN A 209 8.64 -55.41 -48.80
CA GLN A 209 9.76 -56.34 -48.99
C GLN A 209 9.49 -57.70 -48.35
N LYS A 210 8.87 -57.73 -47.17
CA LYS A 210 8.49 -58.98 -46.50
C LYS A 210 7.43 -59.74 -47.30
N GLU A 211 6.39 -59.07 -47.78
CA GLU A 211 5.35 -59.69 -48.62
C GLU A 211 5.93 -60.24 -49.93
N LEU A 212 6.83 -59.50 -50.58
CA LEU A 212 7.53 -59.96 -51.77
C LEU A 212 8.40 -61.19 -51.50
N ALA A 213 9.12 -61.21 -50.37
CA ALA A 213 9.94 -62.35 -49.96
C ALA A 213 9.07 -63.59 -49.67
N GLU A 214 7.95 -63.42 -48.98
CA GLU A 214 6.98 -64.51 -48.72
C GLU A 214 6.37 -65.05 -50.03
N HIS A 215 6.03 -64.18 -50.99
CA HIS A 215 5.53 -64.60 -52.29
C HIS A 215 6.59 -65.38 -53.08
N ARG A 216 7.83 -64.90 -53.15
CA ARG A 216 8.94 -65.60 -53.81
C ARG A 216 9.21 -66.96 -53.17
N LYS A 217 9.17 -67.04 -51.83
CA LYS A 217 9.29 -68.31 -51.11
C LYS A 217 8.18 -69.28 -51.49
N LYS A 218 6.91 -68.85 -51.48
CA LYS A 218 5.77 -69.68 -51.89
C LYS A 218 5.93 -70.21 -53.32
N GLN A 219 6.35 -69.37 -54.26
CA GLN A 219 6.62 -69.80 -55.64
C GLN A 219 7.72 -70.86 -55.71
N HIS A 220 8.81 -70.67 -54.98
CA HIS A 220 9.89 -71.65 -54.93
C HIS A 220 9.43 -72.98 -54.31
N ASP A 221 8.72 -72.95 -53.18
CA ASP A 221 8.21 -74.15 -52.51
C ASP A 221 7.24 -74.92 -53.42
N GLN A 222 6.40 -74.24 -54.20
CA GLN A 222 5.54 -74.85 -55.21
C GLN A 222 6.32 -75.52 -56.35
N GLN A 223 7.39 -74.88 -56.84
CA GLN A 223 8.24 -75.46 -57.88
C GLN A 223 8.97 -76.72 -57.40
N VAL A 224 9.47 -76.70 -56.16
CA VAL A 224 10.11 -77.87 -55.53
C VAL A 224 9.11 -79.01 -55.40
N ALA A 225 7.91 -78.75 -54.85
CA ALA A 225 6.88 -79.77 -54.72
C ALA A 225 6.48 -80.40 -56.06
N ALA A 226 6.30 -79.59 -57.12
CA ALA A 226 6.00 -80.08 -58.46
C ALA A 226 7.14 -80.96 -59.04
N MET A 227 8.40 -80.61 -58.80
CA MET A 227 9.54 -81.44 -59.21
C MET A 227 9.63 -82.75 -58.42
N GLU A 228 9.32 -82.72 -57.12
CA GLU A 228 9.28 -83.91 -56.27
C GLU A 228 8.17 -84.88 -56.71
N GLU A 229 6.98 -84.39 -57.05
CA GLU A 229 5.89 -85.21 -57.58
C GLU A 229 6.25 -85.90 -58.91
N VAL A 230 6.93 -85.18 -59.82
CA VAL A 230 7.42 -85.76 -61.09
C VAL A 230 8.49 -86.83 -60.88
N ASN A 231 9.40 -86.63 -59.91
CA ASN A 231 10.44 -87.61 -59.58
C ASN A 231 9.89 -88.87 -58.89
N ILE A 232 8.74 -88.79 -58.22
CA ILE A 232 8.08 -89.95 -57.58
C ILE A 232 7.21 -90.73 -58.59
N ALA A 233 6.72 -90.07 -59.64
CA ALA A 233 5.87 -90.67 -60.67
C ALA A 233 6.65 -91.41 -61.79
N LEU A 234 7.98 -91.33 -61.79
CA LEU A 234 8.92 -92.03 -62.69
C LEU A 234 9.53 -93.26 -62.01
#